data_AF-A0A2W2DXR5-F1
#
_entry.id   AF-A0A2W2DXR5-F1
#
_cell.length_a   1.000
_cell.length_b   1.000
_cell.length_c   1.000
_cell.angle_alpha   90.00
_cell.angle_beta   90.00
_cell.angle_gamma   90.00
#
_symmetry.space_group_name_H-M   'P 1'
#
loop_
_entity.id
_entity.type
_entity.pdbx_description
1 polymer ?
#
loop_
_entity_poly.entity_id
_entity_poly.type
_entity_poly.pdbx_seq_one_letter_code
_entity_poly.pdbx_strand_id
1 'polypeptide(L)'
;HPLLRPWADQVRRRLRDVDWRLLSDLVPVPTISIAGFTCTPPSTSLPDLELELATMRGAADRVRADLDEIPRPRTKRVQALYDDPDEGLERLAEEVRAYWRAAMAPYWPKIRSLLEGEILHRARLLAESGLQRMLADLDDAVTWEDGTLSIRHRYASGERSLRGQGLLLVPCVFASPRVFSITTPPYQPTVRYPPRGIATLWERRETEPPQALAAVLGRTRARLLAELDQPASTRALAQRTGLSEPGANQHLTALRRAGLCTAHRTGRYVLYARTATAEALLSGGGYFDETPTPRSNSR
;
A
#
# COMPACT_ATOMS: atom_id res chain seq x y z
N HIS A 1 3.55 14.87 3.51
CA HIS A 1 2.10 15.15 3.64
C HIS A 1 1.64 14.84 5.07
N PRO A 2 0.79 15.65 5.73
CA PRO A 2 0.35 15.42 7.11
C PRO A 2 -0.28 14.05 7.36
N LEU A 3 -1.09 13.55 6.43
CA LEU A 3 -1.75 12.23 6.55
C LEU A 3 -0.75 11.07 6.69
N LEU A 4 0.43 11.17 6.08
CA LEU A 4 1.45 10.11 6.13
C LEU A 4 2.43 10.27 7.29
N ARG A 5 2.32 11.36 8.08
CA ARG A 5 3.27 11.65 9.16
C ARG A 5 3.31 10.58 10.24
N PRO A 6 2.17 10.06 10.74
CA PRO A 6 2.20 8.99 11.76
C PRO A 6 2.91 7.73 11.27
N TRP A 7 2.70 7.35 10.01
CA TRP A 7 3.43 6.23 9.38
C TRP A 7 4.92 6.55 9.23
N ALA A 8 5.26 7.73 8.71
CA ALA A 8 6.64 8.13 8.48
C ALA A 8 7.46 8.16 9.78
N ASP A 9 6.89 8.65 10.88
CA ASP A 9 7.57 8.72 12.18
C ASP A 9 7.84 7.31 12.77
N GLN A 10 6.94 6.35 12.52
CA GLN A 10 7.15 4.96 12.90
C GLN A 10 8.21 4.28 12.01
N VAL A 11 8.12 4.47 10.70
CA VAL A 11 8.99 3.81 9.71
C VAL A 11 10.41 4.36 9.71
N ARG A 12 10.61 5.66 9.96
CA ARG A 12 11.95 6.29 10.04
C ARG A 12 12.91 5.55 10.98
N ARG A 13 12.41 5.03 12.09
CA ARG A 13 13.22 4.25 13.04
C ARG A 13 13.63 2.89 12.47
N ARG A 14 12.76 2.30 11.62
CA ARG A 14 12.97 0.98 11.02
C ARG A 14 13.93 1.00 9.84
N LEU A 15 13.98 2.13 9.14
CA LEU A 15 14.85 2.35 7.98
C LEU A 15 16.28 2.74 8.35
N ARG A 16 16.63 2.90 9.64
CA ARG A 16 17.98 3.34 10.05
C ARG A 16 19.08 2.41 9.57
N ASP A 17 18.80 1.11 9.57
CA ASP A 17 19.76 0.05 9.21
C ASP A 17 19.46 -0.54 7.82
N VAL A 18 18.61 0.11 7.03
CA VAL A 18 18.27 -0.30 5.67
C VAL A 18 19.00 0.63 4.71
N ASP A 19 19.78 0.07 3.78
CA ASP A 19 20.28 0.86 2.65
C ASP A 19 19.18 0.92 1.58
N TRP A 20 18.71 2.13 1.29
CA TRP A 20 17.69 2.41 0.28
C TRP A 20 18.03 3.70 -0.49
N ARG A 21 19.32 4.03 -0.58
CA ARG A 21 19.77 5.31 -1.13
C ARG A 21 19.57 5.38 -2.64
N LEU A 22 19.77 4.29 -3.40
CA LEU A 22 19.48 4.30 -4.83
C LEU A 22 17.98 4.49 -5.06
N LEU A 23 17.14 3.77 -4.31
CA LEU A 23 15.69 3.99 -4.34
C LEU A 23 15.32 5.44 -4.01
N SER A 24 15.94 6.03 -2.97
CA SER A 24 15.72 7.43 -2.60
C SER A 24 16.15 8.41 -3.70
N ASP A 25 17.28 8.15 -4.37
CA ASP A 25 17.76 9.03 -5.43
C ASP A 25 16.84 9.01 -6.65
N LEU A 26 16.18 7.89 -6.93
CA LEU A 26 15.22 7.72 -8.03
C LEU A 26 13.88 8.41 -7.76
N VAL A 27 13.55 8.72 -6.50
CA VAL A 27 12.30 9.40 -6.10
C VAL A 27 12.63 10.79 -5.51
N PRO A 28 12.84 11.82 -6.34
CA PRO A 28 13.22 13.15 -5.85
C PRO A 28 12.09 13.79 -5.01
N VAL A 29 12.46 14.69 -4.10
CA VAL A 29 11.53 15.50 -3.30
C VAL A 29 11.83 16.98 -3.53
N PRO A 30 10.86 17.79 -4.02
CA PRO A 30 9.52 17.41 -4.42
C PRO A 30 9.52 16.50 -5.66
N THR A 31 8.63 15.51 -5.68
CA THR A 31 8.52 14.55 -6.80
C THR A 31 7.80 15.21 -7.95
N ILE A 32 8.50 15.37 -9.08
CA ILE A 32 7.96 15.95 -10.31
C ILE A 32 7.71 14.84 -11.33
N SER A 33 8.71 14.01 -11.58
CA SER A 33 8.64 12.83 -12.44
C SER A 33 9.42 11.68 -11.79
N ILE A 34 9.04 10.46 -12.13
CA ILE A 34 9.68 9.22 -11.68
C ILE A 34 9.98 8.41 -12.95
N ALA A 35 11.15 7.79 -13.01
CA ALA A 35 11.53 6.95 -14.14
C ALA A 35 10.60 5.74 -14.25
N GLY A 36 10.04 5.51 -15.43
CA GLY A 36 8.96 4.55 -15.68
C GLY A 36 9.23 3.13 -15.15
N PHE A 37 10.44 2.61 -15.38
CA PHE A 37 10.87 1.28 -14.96
C PHE A 37 10.76 1.02 -13.45
N THR A 38 10.78 2.08 -12.61
CA THR A 38 10.62 1.96 -11.16
C THR A 38 9.15 1.85 -10.72
N CYS A 39 8.21 2.13 -11.61
CA CYS A 39 6.79 2.21 -11.32
C CYS A 39 5.93 1.74 -12.50
N THR A 40 6.34 0.63 -13.13
CA THR A 40 5.63 -0.01 -14.24
C THR A 40 4.15 -0.24 -13.88
N PRO A 41 3.20 0.02 -14.80
CA PRO A 41 1.82 -0.39 -14.59
C PRO A 41 1.72 -1.90 -14.30
N PRO A 42 0.97 -2.31 -13.26
CA PRO A 42 0.86 -3.71 -12.91
C PRO A 42 0.16 -4.49 -14.02
N SER A 43 0.66 -5.70 -14.30
CA SER A 43 0.11 -6.61 -15.33
C SER A 43 -1.08 -7.44 -14.83
N THR A 44 -1.36 -7.39 -13.53
CA THR A 44 -2.45 -8.14 -12.87
C THR A 44 -3.19 -7.24 -11.88
N SER A 45 -4.39 -7.64 -11.48
CA SER A 45 -5.21 -6.89 -10.53
C SER A 45 -4.68 -6.91 -9.09
N LEU A 46 -3.92 -7.94 -8.72
CA LEU A 46 -3.37 -8.15 -7.37
C LEU A 46 -1.92 -8.66 -7.47
N PRO A 47 -0.98 -7.82 -7.92
CA PRO A 47 0.41 -8.22 -8.03
C PRO A 47 1.01 -8.44 -6.65
N ASP A 48 1.88 -9.44 -6.54
CA ASP A 48 2.76 -9.58 -5.39
C ASP A 48 4.11 -8.88 -5.63
N LEU A 49 4.86 -8.68 -4.55
CA LEU A 49 6.13 -7.97 -4.61
C LEU A 49 7.16 -8.66 -5.51
N GLU A 50 7.23 -9.99 -5.51
CA GLU A 50 8.26 -10.69 -6.26
C GLU A 50 7.99 -10.62 -7.77
N LEU A 51 6.72 -10.63 -8.18
CA LEU A 51 6.33 -10.35 -9.57
C LEU A 51 6.72 -8.94 -10.01
N GLU A 52 6.45 -7.93 -9.17
CA GLU A 52 6.82 -6.53 -9.47
C GLU A 52 8.33 -6.35 -9.53
N LEU A 53 9.09 -6.96 -8.62
CA LEU A 53 10.55 -6.94 -8.64
C LEU A 53 11.13 -7.65 -9.86
N ALA A 54 10.54 -8.77 -10.28
CA ALA A 54 10.94 -9.47 -11.51
C ALA A 54 10.66 -8.61 -12.76
N THR A 55 9.51 -7.92 -12.79
CA THR A 55 9.17 -6.98 -13.87
C THR A 55 10.15 -5.82 -13.94
N MET A 56 10.53 -5.26 -12.78
CA MET A 56 11.52 -4.18 -12.69
C MET A 56 12.90 -4.65 -13.19
N ARG A 57 13.35 -5.85 -12.81
CA ARG A 57 14.61 -6.44 -13.29
C ARG A 57 14.61 -6.65 -14.81
N GLY A 58 13.48 -7.06 -15.38
CA GLY A 58 13.32 -7.25 -16.82
C GLY A 58 13.27 -5.95 -17.64
N ALA A 59 13.40 -4.77 -17.01
CA ALA A 59 13.29 -3.48 -17.67
C ALA A 59 14.65 -2.84 -18.03
N ALA A 60 15.75 -3.61 -18.10
CA ALA A 60 17.10 -3.12 -18.37
C ALA A 60 17.18 -2.21 -19.62
N ASP A 61 16.55 -2.62 -20.73
CA ASP A 61 16.49 -1.86 -21.98
C ASP A 61 15.79 -0.50 -21.86
N ARG A 62 14.97 -0.32 -20.81
CA ARG A 62 14.19 0.90 -20.56
C ARG A 62 14.92 1.89 -19.66
N VAL A 63 15.87 1.43 -18.84
CA VAL A 63 16.52 2.24 -17.80
C VAL A 63 17.10 3.52 -18.37
N ARG A 64 17.85 3.45 -19.47
CA ARG A 64 18.51 4.63 -20.05
C ARG A 64 17.49 5.64 -20.58
N ALA A 65 16.55 5.19 -21.41
CA ALA A 65 15.52 6.05 -21.98
C ALA A 65 14.67 6.73 -20.90
N ASP A 66 14.21 5.98 -19.91
CA ASP A 66 13.40 6.51 -18.82
C ASP A 66 14.20 7.47 -17.92
N LEU A 67 15.50 7.25 -17.73
CA LEU A 67 16.38 8.17 -16.99
C LEU A 67 16.74 9.42 -17.80
N ASP A 68 16.77 9.34 -19.14
CA ASP A 68 16.99 10.49 -20.03
C ASP A 68 15.78 11.43 -20.05
N GLU A 69 14.57 10.93 -19.81
CA GLU A 69 13.35 11.73 -19.67
C GLU A 69 13.28 12.56 -18.37
N ILE A 70 14.12 12.26 -17.37
CA ILE A 70 14.11 13.00 -16.10
C ILE A 70 15.04 14.21 -16.23
N PRO A 71 14.52 15.46 -16.19
CA PRO A 71 15.30 16.67 -16.46
C PRO A 71 16.12 17.10 -15.23
N ARG A 72 17.04 16.24 -14.77
CA ARG A 72 17.93 16.52 -13.65
C ARG A 72 19.27 15.79 -13.74
N PRO A 73 20.34 16.31 -13.13
CA PRO A 73 21.61 15.60 -13.06
C PRO A 73 21.47 14.26 -12.31
N ARG A 74 22.12 13.23 -12.83
CA ARG A 74 22.22 11.91 -12.18
C ARG A 74 23.19 11.99 -11.01
N THR A 75 22.83 11.37 -9.89
CA THR A 75 23.80 11.13 -8.82
C THR A 75 24.77 10.03 -9.25
N LYS A 76 25.88 9.85 -8.53
CA LYS A 76 26.83 8.76 -8.82
C LYS A 76 26.18 7.37 -8.82
N ARG A 77 25.20 7.14 -7.94
CA ARG A 77 24.48 5.86 -7.83
C ARG A 77 23.51 5.65 -9.00
N VAL A 78 22.81 6.71 -9.42
CA VAL A 78 21.95 6.65 -10.63
C VAL A 78 22.79 6.55 -11.90
N GLN A 79 23.98 7.17 -11.95
CA GLN A 79 24.91 7.02 -13.06
C GLN A 79 25.41 5.57 -13.18
N ALA A 80 25.78 4.93 -12.06
CA ALA A 80 26.15 3.51 -12.09
C ALA A 80 25.03 2.60 -12.63
N LEU A 81 23.77 2.86 -12.25
CA LEU A 81 22.59 2.17 -12.82
C LEU A 81 22.40 2.47 -14.32
N TYR A 82 22.75 3.68 -14.78
CA TYR A 82 22.69 4.03 -16.20
C TYR A 82 23.76 3.30 -17.02
N ASP A 83 24.97 3.20 -16.45
CA ASP A 83 26.12 2.56 -17.09
C ASP A 83 25.90 1.04 -17.19
N ASP A 84 25.45 0.40 -16.10
CA ASP A 84 25.11 -1.03 -16.02
C ASP A 84 23.67 -1.25 -15.48
N PRO A 85 22.65 -1.28 -16.37
CA PRO A 85 21.26 -1.48 -16.00
C PRO A 85 20.98 -2.82 -15.32
N ASP A 86 21.59 -3.91 -15.79
CA ASP A 86 21.31 -5.25 -15.25
C ASP A 86 21.80 -5.36 -13.80
N GLU A 87 23.05 -4.98 -13.52
CA GLU A 87 23.57 -4.98 -12.14
C GLU A 87 22.82 -3.96 -11.26
N GLY A 88 22.56 -2.77 -11.81
CA GLY A 88 21.88 -1.71 -11.09
C GLY A 88 20.43 -2.07 -10.70
N LEU A 89 19.69 -2.76 -11.56
CA LEU A 89 18.33 -3.20 -11.29
C LEU A 89 18.28 -4.34 -10.27
N GLU A 90 19.24 -5.26 -10.28
CA GLU A 90 19.37 -6.27 -9.22
C GLU A 90 19.57 -5.62 -7.85
N ARG A 91 20.49 -4.65 -7.78
CA ARG A 91 20.75 -3.90 -6.55
C ARG A 91 19.52 -3.10 -6.11
N LEU A 92 18.84 -2.44 -7.05
CA LEU A 92 17.61 -1.71 -6.75
C LEU A 92 16.51 -2.65 -6.24
N ALA A 93 16.36 -3.85 -6.81
CA ALA A 93 15.38 -4.83 -6.37
C ALA A 93 15.62 -5.28 -4.92
N GLU A 94 16.89 -5.49 -4.53
CA GLU A 94 17.23 -5.78 -3.14
C GLU A 94 16.95 -4.59 -2.20
N GLU A 95 17.27 -3.36 -2.60
CA GLU A 95 16.93 -2.16 -1.83
C GLU A 95 15.41 -2.01 -1.65
N VAL A 96 14.62 -2.18 -2.73
CA VAL A 96 13.15 -2.13 -2.69
C VAL A 96 12.60 -3.22 -1.78
N ARG A 97 13.14 -4.45 -1.85
CA ARG A 97 12.71 -5.55 -0.97
C ARG A 97 13.02 -5.27 0.50
N ALA A 98 14.21 -4.75 0.80
CA ALA A 98 14.60 -4.39 2.16
C ALA A 98 13.74 -3.24 2.70
N TYR A 99 13.51 -2.20 1.89
CA TYR A 99 12.60 -1.10 2.20
C TYR A 99 11.18 -1.61 2.45
N TRP A 100 10.64 -2.46 1.57
CA TRP A 100 9.31 -3.02 1.70
C TRP A 100 9.15 -3.80 3.01
N ARG A 101 10.11 -4.66 3.37
CA ARG A 101 10.06 -5.44 4.62
C ARG A 101 10.01 -4.54 5.86
N ALA A 102 10.71 -3.42 5.85
CA ALA A 102 10.80 -2.51 6.99
C ALA A 102 9.63 -1.51 7.05
N ALA A 103 9.24 -0.94 5.91
CA ALA A 103 8.33 0.19 5.80
C ALA A 103 6.89 -0.20 5.45
N MET A 104 6.72 -1.27 4.66
CA MET A 104 5.45 -1.63 4.04
C MET A 104 4.82 -2.89 4.63
N ALA A 105 5.58 -3.98 4.71
CA ALA A 105 5.11 -5.30 5.14
C ALA A 105 4.29 -5.28 6.45
N PRO A 106 4.71 -4.55 7.51
CA PRO A 106 3.98 -4.53 8.77
C PRO A 106 2.58 -3.90 8.67
N TYR A 107 2.33 -3.06 7.67
CA TYR A 107 1.06 -2.37 7.43
C TYR A 107 0.31 -2.95 6.23
N TRP A 108 0.93 -3.86 5.47
CA TRP A 108 0.43 -4.32 4.18
C TRP A 108 -0.96 -4.95 4.25
N PRO A 109 -1.33 -5.76 5.27
CA PRO A 109 -2.70 -6.27 5.39
C PRO A 109 -3.75 -5.16 5.47
N LYS A 110 -3.49 -4.12 6.27
CA LYS A 110 -4.40 -2.97 6.44
C LYS A 110 -4.49 -2.13 5.17
N ILE A 111 -3.34 -1.89 4.53
CA ILE A 111 -3.27 -1.21 3.23
C ILE A 111 -4.08 -1.99 2.18
N ARG A 112 -3.90 -3.31 2.11
CA ARG A 112 -4.59 -4.15 1.14
C ARG A 112 -6.10 -4.13 1.34
N SER A 113 -6.57 -4.30 2.59
CA SER A 113 -8.00 -4.22 2.90
C SER A 113 -8.60 -2.87 2.50
N LEU A 114 -7.88 -1.76 2.72
CA LEU A 114 -8.32 -0.44 2.27
C LEU A 114 -8.40 -0.36 0.74
N LEU A 115 -7.39 -0.85 0.03
CA LEU A 115 -7.34 -0.81 -1.43
C LEU A 115 -8.39 -1.73 -2.08
N GLU A 116 -8.64 -2.91 -1.52
CA GLU A 116 -9.71 -3.81 -1.96
C GLU A 116 -11.09 -3.17 -1.77
N GLY A 117 -11.35 -2.54 -0.62
CA GLY A 117 -12.58 -1.79 -0.38
C GLY A 117 -12.76 -0.61 -1.35
N GLU A 118 -11.66 0.09 -1.68
CA GLU A 118 -11.68 1.14 -2.69
C GLU A 118 -12.05 0.59 -4.07
N ILE A 119 -11.41 -0.50 -4.52
CA ILE A 119 -11.70 -1.14 -5.80
C ILE A 119 -13.18 -1.56 -5.88
N LEU A 120 -13.71 -2.20 -4.84
CA LEU A 120 -15.11 -2.62 -4.78
C LEU A 120 -16.07 -1.45 -4.87
N HIS A 121 -15.79 -0.36 -4.14
CA HIS A 121 -16.62 0.83 -4.26
C HIS A 121 -16.56 1.40 -5.69
N ARG A 122 -15.37 1.50 -6.31
CA ARG A 122 -15.24 2.06 -7.66
C ARG A 122 -15.99 1.22 -8.68
N ALA A 123 -15.95 -0.11 -8.54
CA ALA A 123 -16.74 -1.02 -9.36
C ALA A 123 -18.25 -0.80 -9.18
N ARG A 124 -18.71 -0.64 -7.93
CA ARG A 124 -20.11 -0.33 -7.62
C ARG A 124 -20.56 1.01 -8.20
N LEU A 125 -19.77 2.06 -8.01
CA LEU A 125 -20.06 3.40 -8.52
C LEU A 125 -20.10 3.43 -10.05
N LEU A 126 -19.20 2.69 -10.71
CA LEU A 126 -19.21 2.51 -12.17
C LEU A 126 -20.50 1.81 -12.62
N ALA A 127 -20.93 0.76 -11.93
CA ALA A 127 -22.14 0.01 -12.28
C ALA A 127 -23.43 0.81 -12.04
N GLU A 128 -23.50 1.57 -10.95
CA GLU A 128 -24.71 2.30 -10.54
C GLU A 128 -24.83 3.68 -11.20
N SER A 129 -23.70 4.38 -11.42
CA SER A 129 -23.67 5.79 -11.83
C SER A 129 -22.87 6.07 -13.11
N GLY A 130 -22.28 5.04 -13.71
CA GLY A 130 -21.52 5.15 -14.95
C GLY A 130 -20.12 5.74 -14.81
N LEU A 131 -19.39 5.74 -15.94
CA LEU A 131 -17.97 6.08 -15.99
C LEU A 131 -17.67 7.53 -15.58
N GLN A 132 -18.44 8.48 -16.10
CA GLN A 132 -18.23 9.91 -15.82
C GLN A 132 -18.30 10.20 -14.32
N ARG A 133 -19.30 9.65 -13.62
CA ARG A 133 -19.44 9.88 -12.18
C ARG A 133 -18.33 9.21 -11.39
N MET A 134 -17.92 8.01 -11.77
CA MET A 134 -16.84 7.29 -11.11
C MET A 134 -15.49 8.02 -11.24
N LEU A 135 -15.18 8.56 -12.43
CA LEU A 135 -13.95 9.31 -12.70
C LEU A 135 -13.94 10.67 -11.97
N ALA A 136 -15.06 11.38 -11.95
CA ALA A 136 -15.20 12.65 -11.23
C ALA A 136 -15.07 12.48 -9.70
N ASP A 137 -15.31 11.28 -9.17
CA ASP A 137 -15.16 10.95 -7.75
C ASP A 137 -13.71 10.57 -7.36
N LEU A 138 -12.76 10.56 -8.29
CA LEU A 138 -11.37 10.21 -8.00
C LEU A 138 -10.63 11.32 -7.24
N ASP A 139 -10.73 12.57 -7.71
CA ASP A 139 -10.07 13.75 -7.14
C ASP A 139 -10.64 15.01 -7.83
N ASP A 140 -10.69 16.16 -7.14
CA ASP A 140 -11.15 17.45 -7.70
C ASP A 140 -10.28 17.96 -8.87
N ALA A 141 -9.09 17.38 -9.06
CA ALA A 141 -8.23 17.63 -10.21
C ALA A 141 -8.60 16.82 -11.46
N VAL A 142 -9.55 15.89 -11.37
CA VAL A 142 -9.91 14.96 -12.43
C VAL A 142 -11.31 15.30 -12.96
N THR A 143 -11.41 15.60 -14.25
CA THR A 143 -12.68 15.85 -14.92
C THR A 143 -12.83 14.96 -16.15
N TRP A 144 -14.07 14.63 -16.50
CA TRP A 144 -14.41 13.83 -17.67
C TRP A 144 -15.49 14.53 -18.48
N GLU A 145 -15.20 14.79 -19.75
CA GLU A 145 -16.09 15.45 -20.71
C GLU A 145 -15.81 14.91 -22.11
N ASP A 146 -16.87 14.57 -22.85
CA ASP A 146 -16.83 14.16 -24.26
C ASP A 146 -15.73 13.15 -24.63
N GLY A 147 -15.55 12.12 -23.80
CA GLY A 147 -14.56 11.06 -24.04
C GLY A 147 -13.13 11.40 -23.62
N THR A 148 -12.92 12.56 -23.01
CA THR A 148 -11.60 13.06 -22.61
C THR A 148 -11.49 13.16 -21.09
N LEU A 149 -10.47 12.51 -20.53
CA LEU A 149 -10.09 12.67 -19.13
C LEU A 149 -9.08 13.82 -19.01
N SER A 150 -9.46 14.87 -18.30
CA SER A 150 -8.57 15.98 -17.98
C SER A 150 -8.07 15.87 -16.55
N ILE A 151 -6.75 15.94 -16.38
CA ILE A 151 -6.09 15.90 -15.07
C ILE A 151 -5.28 17.17 -14.88
N ARG A 152 -5.59 17.93 -13.83
CA ARG A 152 -4.88 19.16 -13.49
C ARG A 152 -3.51 18.85 -12.87
N HIS A 153 -2.49 18.77 -13.72
CA HIS A 153 -1.11 18.60 -13.30
C HIS A 153 -0.44 19.92 -12.93
N ARG A 154 0.49 19.88 -11.96
CA ARG A 154 1.26 21.07 -11.53
C ARG A 154 2.48 21.35 -12.40
N TYR A 155 3.07 20.31 -12.98
CA TYR A 155 4.39 20.37 -13.63
C TYR A 155 4.40 19.83 -15.06
N ALA A 156 3.24 19.39 -15.57
CA ALA A 156 3.11 18.82 -16.90
C ALA A 156 1.81 19.31 -17.54
N SER A 157 1.83 19.45 -18.86
CA SER A 157 0.66 19.76 -19.67
C SER A 157 0.79 19.06 -21.01
N GLY A 158 -0.33 18.57 -21.55
CA GLY A 158 -0.35 17.99 -22.88
C GLY A 158 -1.54 17.07 -23.06
N GLU A 159 -1.90 16.88 -24.31
CA GLU A 159 -2.91 15.92 -24.72
C GLU A 159 -2.26 14.62 -25.15
N ARG A 160 -2.87 13.50 -24.77
CA ARG A 160 -2.39 12.17 -25.12
C ARG A 160 -3.59 11.31 -25.52
N SER A 161 -3.61 10.89 -26.78
CA SER A 161 -4.56 9.86 -27.21
C SER A 161 -4.17 8.53 -26.60
N LEU A 162 -5.14 7.84 -26.01
CA LEU A 162 -4.94 6.50 -25.44
C LEU A 162 -4.86 5.42 -26.54
N ARG A 163 -5.15 5.75 -27.81
CA ARG A 163 -5.05 4.83 -28.96
C ARG A 163 -5.74 3.48 -28.74
N GLY A 164 -6.85 3.46 -28.01
CA GLY A 164 -7.59 2.24 -27.68
C GLY A 164 -6.96 1.34 -26.61
N GLN A 165 -5.85 1.74 -25.99
CA GLN A 165 -5.15 0.96 -24.93
C GLN A 165 -5.92 0.88 -23.61
N GLY A 166 -7.02 1.63 -23.49
CA GLY A 166 -7.76 1.80 -22.25
C GLY A 166 -7.01 2.67 -21.24
N LEU A 167 -7.59 2.79 -20.04
CA LEU A 167 -7.03 3.53 -18.92
C LEU A 167 -7.02 2.63 -17.68
N LEU A 168 -5.84 2.42 -17.10
CA LEU A 168 -5.70 1.66 -15.85
C LEU A 168 -5.87 2.60 -14.65
N LEU A 169 -6.78 2.28 -13.75
CA LEU A 169 -6.99 3.01 -12.50
C LEU A 169 -6.35 2.23 -11.35
N VAL A 170 -5.35 2.82 -10.69
CA VAL A 170 -4.59 2.17 -9.61
C VAL A 170 -4.73 2.97 -8.31
N PRO A 171 -5.53 2.51 -7.33
CA PRO A 171 -5.56 3.17 -6.03
C PRO A 171 -4.20 3.03 -5.34
N CYS A 172 -3.69 4.14 -4.80
CA CYS A 172 -2.36 4.22 -4.21
C CYS A 172 -2.38 5.09 -2.94
N VAL A 173 -2.16 4.48 -1.78
CA VAL A 173 -2.13 5.16 -0.47
C VAL A 173 -1.13 6.32 -0.43
N PHE A 174 -0.03 6.21 -1.18
CA PHE A 174 1.06 7.20 -1.19
C PHE A 174 0.96 8.21 -2.35
N ALA A 175 -0.10 8.17 -3.16
CA ALA A 175 -0.34 9.18 -4.20
C ALA A 175 -0.80 10.53 -3.61
N SER A 176 -1.38 10.53 -2.40
CA SER A 176 -1.87 11.74 -1.73
C SER A 176 -0.86 12.91 -1.71
N PRO A 177 -1.28 14.16 -1.96
CA PRO A 177 -2.67 14.65 -2.03
C PRO A 177 -3.26 14.75 -3.44
N ARG A 178 -2.63 14.19 -4.48
CA ARG A 178 -3.11 14.32 -5.86
C ARG A 178 -2.99 13.00 -6.61
N VAL A 179 -3.42 12.99 -7.85
CA VAL A 179 -3.22 11.87 -8.76
C VAL A 179 -1.86 11.94 -9.46
N PHE A 180 -1.32 10.79 -9.82
CA PHE A 180 -0.17 10.63 -10.71
C PHE A 180 -0.65 9.98 -12.00
N SER A 181 -0.14 10.44 -13.14
CA SER A 181 -0.46 9.86 -14.44
C SER A 181 0.80 9.26 -15.07
N ILE A 182 0.62 8.15 -15.77
CA ILE A 182 1.62 7.57 -16.67
C ILE A 182 1.01 7.66 -18.07
N THR A 183 1.69 8.37 -18.97
CA THR A 183 1.22 8.56 -20.35
C THR A 183 2.32 8.37 -21.39
N THR A 184 3.56 8.13 -20.96
CA THR A 184 4.70 7.89 -21.86
C THR A 184 4.67 6.44 -22.35
N PRO A 185 4.61 6.19 -23.67
CA PRO A 185 4.78 4.85 -24.22
C PRO A 185 6.11 4.22 -23.80
N PRO A 186 6.17 2.88 -23.63
CA PRO A 186 5.17 1.87 -23.97
C PRO A 186 4.25 1.54 -22.80
N TYR A 187 4.34 2.26 -21.68
CA TYR A 187 3.55 1.96 -20.50
C TYR A 187 2.06 2.15 -20.78
N GLN A 188 1.24 1.23 -20.26
CA GLN A 188 -0.20 1.38 -20.31
C GLN A 188 -0.61 2.71 -19.65
N PRO A 189 -1.45 3.53 -20.31
CA PRO A 189 -1.95 4.74 -19.70
C PRO A 189 -2.60 4.45 -18.35
N THR A 190 -2.07 5.08 -17.31
CA THR A 190 -2.42 4.75 -15.91
C THR A 190 -2.67 6.02 -15.11
N VAL A 191 -3.69 6.01 -14.27
CA VAL A 191 -3.93 7.02 -13.23
C VAL A 191 -3.82 6.36 -11.86
N ARG A 192 -2.83 6.80 -11.09
CA ARG A 192 -2.69 6.47 -9.67
C ARG A 192 -3.38 7.54 -8.83
N TYR A 193 -4.30 7.14 -7.97
CA TYR A 193 -5.12 8.06 -7.19
C TYR A 193 -5.18 7.66 -5.71
N PRO A 194 -5.33 8.61 -4.78
CA PRO A 194 -5.47 8.28 -3.36
C PRO A 194 -6.80 7.55 -3.11
N PRO A 195 -6.81 6.38 -2.42
CA PRO A 195 -8.06 5.78 -1.96
C PRO A 195 -8.75 6.66 -0.91
N ARG A 196 -10.04 6.45 -0.68
CA ARG A 196 -10.72 7.05 0.47
C ARG A 196 -10.23 6.43 1.77
N GLY A 197 -10.43 7.14 2.88
CA GLY A 197 -10.17 6.60 4.22
C GLY A 197 -8.69 6.55 4.66
N ILE A 198 -7.74 7.11 3.89
CA ILE A 198 -6.29 7.13 4.24
C ILE A 198 -6.03 7.72 5.63
N ALA A 199 -6.78 8.74 6.04
CA ALA A 199 -6.61 9.36 7.36
C ALA A 199 -6.69 8.32 8.50
N THR A 200 -7.67 7.42 8.41
CA THR A 200 -7.93 6.39 9.42
C THR A 200 -6.97 5.18 9.33
N LEU A 201 -6.12 5.12 8.29
CA LEU A 201 -5.20 4.02 8.06
C LEU A 201 -4.06 4.02 9.09
N TRP A 202 -3.58 5.22 9.43
CA TRP A 202 -2.40 5.42 10.27
C TRP A 202 -2.72 5.80 11.71
N GLU A 203 -3.98 6.12 11.98
CA GLU A 203 -4.50 6.28 13.33
C GLU A 203 -4.52 4.92 14.02
N ARG A 204 -4.10 4.91 15.30
CA ARG A 204 -4.25 3.75 16.16
C ARG A 204 -5.67 3.77 16.71
N ARG A 205 -6.42 2.71 16.45
CA ARG A 205 -7.74 2.53 17.03
C ARG A 205 -7.60 1.71 18.30
N GLU A 206 -8.03 2.27 19.42
CA GLU A 206 -8.25 1.48 20.62
C GLU A 206 -9.57 0.74 20.41
N THR A 207 -9.48 -0.57 20.18
CA THR A 207 -10.64 -1.40 19.87
C THR A 207 -10.67 -2.54 20.85
N GLU A 208 -11.79 -2.69 21.57
CA GLU A 208 -12.03 -3.91 22.31
C GLU A 208 -12.23 -5.06 21.31
N PRO A 209 -11.60 -6.23 21.52
CA PRO A 209 -11.82 -7.36 20.64
C PRO A 209 -13.31 -7.75 20.62
N PRO A 210 -13.89 -8.13 19.47
CA PRO A 210 -15.25 -8.65 19.42
C PRO A 210 -15.46 -9.75 20.46
N GLN A 211 -16.57 -9.71 21.21
CA GLN A 211 -16.83 -10.68 22.29
C GLN A 211 -16.81 -12.12 21.78
N ALA A 212 -17.33 -12.36 20.58
CA ALA A 212 -17.30 -13.67 19.92
C ALA A 212 -15.86 -14.17 19.70
N LEU A 213 -14.96 -13.30 19.24
CA LEU A 213 -13.55 -13.65 19.05
C LEU A 213 -12.85 -13.92 20.40
N ALA A 214 -13.18 -13.14 21.42
CA ALA A 214 -12.67 -13.34 22.78
C ALA A 214 -13.14 -14.66 23.39
N ALA A 215 -14.35 -15.13 23.06
CA ALA A 215 -14.85 -16.43 23.50
C ALA A 215 -14.08 -17.60 22.87
N VAL A 216 -13.61 -17.46 21.62
CA VAL A 216 -12.86 -18.52 20.91
C VAL A 216 -11.37 -18.50 21.25
N LEU A 217 -10.73 -17.32 21.21
CA LEU A 217 -9.28 -17.20 21.41
C LEU A 217 -8.87 -17.05 22.90
N GLY A 218 -9.84 -16.74 23.76
CA GLY A 218 -9.62 -16.26 25.11
C GLY A 218 -9.34 -14.74 25.15
N ARG A 219 -9.84 -14.08 26.20
CA ARG A 219 -9.77 -12.62 26.40
C ARG A 219 -8.38 -12.03 26.18
N THR A 220 -7.35 -12.66 26.75
CA THR A 220 -5.97 -12.14 26.67
C THR A 220 -5.42 -12.14 25.25
N ARG A 221 -5.61 -13.24 24.50
CA ARG A 221 -5.10 -13.35 23.12
C ARG A 221 -5.87 -12.43 22.18
N ALA A 222 -7.19 -12.36 22.34
CA ALA A 222 -8.03 -11.46 21.57
C ALA A 222 -7.65 -9.99 21.82
N ARG A 223 -7.40 -9.60 23.09
CA ARG A 223 -6.94 -8.25 23.43
C ARG A 223 -5.55 -7.95 22.85
N LEU A 224 -4.59 -8.87 22.94
CA LEU A 224 -3.27 -8.69 22.32
C LEU A 224 -3.38 -8.53 20.79
N LEU A 225 -4.27 -9.28 20.15
CA LEU A 225 -4.49 -9.17 18.71
C LEU A 225 -5.14 -7.83 18.35
N ALA A 226 -6.14 -7.38 19.13
CA ALA A 226 -6.76 -6.07 18.98
C ALA A 226 -5.76 -4.91 19.21
N GLU A 227 -4.81 -5.08 20.12
CA GLU A 227 -3.73 -4.12 20.36
C GLU A 227 -2.72 -4.00 19.20
N LEU A 228 -2.70 -4.97 18.28
CA LEU A 228 -1.84 -4.99 17.10
C LEU A 228 -2.44 -4.27 15.88
N ASP A 229 -3.39 -3.34 16.07
CA ASP A 229 -3.86 -2.43 14.99
C ASP A 229 -2.69 -1.65 14.36
N GLN A 230 -1.63 -1.42 15.15
CA GLN A 230 -0.35 -0.92 14.68
C GLN A 230 0.77 -1.87 15.13
N PRO A 231 1.82 -2.10 14.32
CA PRO A 231 2.89 -3.00 14.68
C PRO A 231 3.59 -2.57 15.99
N ALA A 232 3.73 -3.51 16.94
CA ALA A 232 4.21 -3.21 18.28
C ALA A 232 5.18 -4.26 18.82
N SER A 233 6.08 -3.86 19.72
CA SER A 233 6.98 -4.78 20.42
C SER A 233 6.28 -5.47 21.59
N THR A 234 6.80 -6.61 22.03
CA THR A 234 6.33 -7.31 23.24
C THR A 234 6.27 -6.39 24.45
N ARG A 235 7.30 -5.57 24.67
CA ARG A 235 7.34 -4.58 25.76
C ARG A 235 6.22 -3.56 25.68
N ALA A 236 5.96 -3.01 24.50
CA ALA A 236 4.87 -2.05 24.32
C ALA A 236 3.50 -2.71 24.56
N LEU A 237 3.32 -3.95 24.12
CA LEU A 237 2.09 -4.71 24.34
C LEU A 237 1.87 -5.05 25.81
N ALA A 238 2.92 -5.51 26.51
CA ALA A 238 2.90 -5.79 27.94
C ALA A 238 2.45 -4.56 28.74
N GLN A 239 3.05 -3.39 28.47
CA GLN A 239 2.68 -2.13 29.11
C GLN A 239 1.20 -1.76 28.90
N ARG A 240 0.65 -1.95 27.70
CA ARG A 240 -0.73 -1.54 27.36
C ARG A 240 -1.79 -2.54 27.84
N THR A 241 -1.42 -3.80 27.94
CA THR A 241 -2.33 -4.87 28.36
C THR A 241 -2.25 -5.20 29.85
N GLY A 242 -1.24 -4.68 30.56
CA GLY A 242 -0.95 -5.01 31.96
C GLY A 242 -0.33 -6.40 32.16
N LEU A 243 0.12 -7.06 31.07
CA LEU A 243 0.78 -8.35 31.14
C LEU A 243 2.27 -8.21 31.48
N SER A 244 2.88 -9.27 32.01
CA SER A 244 4.34 -9.37 32.05
C SER A 244 4.91 -9.58 30.63
N GLU A 245 6.13 -9.11 30.36
CA GLU A 245 6.77 -9.33 29.06
C GLU A 245 6.89 -10.82 28.69
N PRO A 246 7.27 -11.75 29.60
CA PRO A 246 7.29 -13.18 29.30
C PRO A 246 5.90 -13.74 28.97
N GLY A 247 4.85 -13.33 29.71
CA GLY A 247 3.48 -13.78 29.46
C GLY A 247 2.92 -13.27 28.14
N ALA A 248 3.16 -11.99 27.82
CA ALA A 248 2.82 -11.43 26.51
C ALA A 248 3.55 -12.16 25.38
N ASN A 249 4.85 -12.45 25.54
CA ASN A 249 5.63 -13.17 24.55
C ASN A 249 5.08 -14.58 24.29
N GLN A 250 4.70 -15.31 25.34
CA GLN A 250 4.11 -16.65 25.22
C GLN A 250 2.84 -16.63 24.37
N HIS A 251 1.93 -15.67 24.63
CA HIS A 251 0.71 -15.51 23.83
C HIS A 251 0.99 -15.09 22.39
N LEU A 252 1.94 -14.18 22.16
CA LEU A 252 2.34 -13.74 20.82
C LEU A 252 2.98 -14.87 20.01
N THR A 253 3.78 -15.74 20.64
CA THR A 253 4.31 -16.94 19.99
C THR A 253 3.19 -17.90 19.57
N ALA A 254 2.17 -18.10 20.42
CA ALA A 254 1.02 -18.92 20.08
C ALA A 254 0.20 -18.32 18.92
N LEU A 255 -0.10 -17.02 18.96
CA LEU A 255 -0.78 -16.31 17.88
C LEU A 255 -0.01 -16.37 16.56
N ARG A 256 1.32 -16.24 16.62
CA ARG A 256 2.19 -16.36 15.44
C ARG A 256 2.16 -17.78 14.85
N ARG A 257 2.23 -18.81 15.70
CA ARG A 257 2.12 -20.21 15.26
C ARG A 257 0.77 -20.51 14.63
N ALA A 258 -0.29 -19.85 15.09
CA ALA A 258 -1.62 -19.91 14.50
C ALA A 258 -1.80 -19.04 13.24
N GLY A 259 -0.77 -18.33 12.78
CA GLY A 259 -0.85 -17.47 11.59
C GLY A 259 -1.66 -16.19 11.80
N LEU A 260 -1.91 -15.77 13.04
CA LEU A 260 -2.68 -14.55 13.37
C LEU A 260 -1.79 -13.31 13.50
N CYS A 261 -0.48 -13.49 13.70
CA CYS A 261 0.46 -12.38 13.63
C CYS A 261 1.78 -12.80 12.99
N THR A 262 2.47 -11.84 12.39
CA THR A 262 3.86 -11.97 11.96
C THR A 262 4.78 -11.30 12.97
N ALA A 263 6.08 -11.63 12.88
CA ALA A 263 7.13 -10.99 13.66
C ALA A 263 8.23 -10.50 12.70
N HIS A 264 8.59 -9.23 12.83
CA HIS A 264 9.61 -8.58 12.02
C HIS A 264 10.69 -8.01 12.94
N ARG A 265 11.94 -8.39 12.72
CA ARG A 265 13.07 -7.81 13.45
C ARG A 265 13.38 -6.44 12.86
N THR A 266 13.56 -5.46 13.73
CA THR A 266 13.90 -4.09 13.37
C THR A 266 14.95 -3.59 14.35
N GLY A 267 16.20 -3.55 13.90
CA GLY A 267 17.36 -3.32 14.76
C GLY A 267 17.35 -4.32 15.94
N ARG A 268 17.37 -3.80 17.17
CA ARG A 268 17.34 -4.60 18.40
C ARG A 268 15.95 -5.07 18.85
N TYR A 269 14.88 -4.69 18.15
CA TYR A 269 13.51 -4.99 18.55
C TYR A 269 12.86 -6.01 17.62
N VAL A 270 11.93 -6.79 18.16
CA VAL A 270 10.97 -7.58 17.37
C VAL A 270 9.62 -6.89 17.46
N LEU A 271 9.04 -6.58 16.30
CA LEU A 271 7.71 -6.02 16.17
C LEU A 271 6.76 -7.10 15.67
N TYR A 272 5.61 -7.22 16.31
CA TYR A 272 4.51 -8.06 15.88
C TYR A 272 3.53 -7.22 15.08
N ALA A 273 2.93 -7.81 14.05
CA ALA A 273 1.87 -7.20 13.24
C ALA A 273 0.78 -8.23 12.95
N ARG A 274 -0.47 -7.80 12.80
CA ARG A 274 -1.56 -8.70 12.40
C ARG A 274 -1.31 -9.25 11.01
N THR A 275 -1.77 -10.48 10.77
CA THR A 275 -1.94 -11.00 9.41
C THR A 275 -3.26 -10.54 8.80
N ALA A 276 -3.44 -10.75 7.51
CA ALA A 276 -4.73 -10.53 6.84
C ALA A 276 -5.87 -11.35 7.49
N THR A 277 -5.58 -12.60 7.87
CA THR A 277 -6.52 -13.47 8.59
C THR A 277 -6.97 -12.85 9.92
N ALA A 278 -6.03 -12.33 10.71
CA ALA A 278 -6.38 -11.65 11.96
C ALA A 278 -7.18 -10.37 11.74
N GLU A 279 -6.87 -9.61 10.69
CA GLU A 279 -7.63 -8.40 10.35
C GLU A 279 -9.08 -8.74 10.00
N ALA A 280 -9.31 -9.78 9.19
CA ALA A 280 -10.64 -10.26 8.82
C ALA A 280 -11.46 -10.78 10.02
N LEU A 281 -10.82 -11.44 10.98
CA LEU A 281 -11.47 -11.90 12.21
C LEU A 281 -11.89 -10.74 13.12
N LEU A 282 -11.11 -9.65 13.16
CA LEU A 282 -11.37 -8.50 14.01
C LEU A 282 -12.40 -7.54 13.41
N SER A 283 -12.47 -7.44 12.08
CA SER A 283 -13.52 -6.68 11.38
C SER A 283 -14.86 -7.40 11.32
N GLY A 284 -14.96 -8.61 11.91
CA GLY A 284 -16.22 -9.32 12.09
C GLY A 284 -16.74 -10.01 10.82
N GLY A 285 -15.87 -10.37 9.88
CA GLY A 285 -16.25 -11.14 8.69
C GLY A 285 -17.46 -10.54 7.98
N GLY A 286 -17.38 -9.28 7.56
CA GLY A 286 -18.47 -8.54 6.91
C GLY A 286 -18.91 -9.06 5.52
N TYR A 287 -18.86 -10.37 5.28
CA TYR A 287 -19.27 -11.00 4.03
C TYR A 287 -20.53 -11.88 4.16
N PHE A 288 -21.08 -12.09 5.36
CA PHE A 288 -22.20 -13.03 5.54
C PHE A 288 -23.47 -12.48 6.23
N ASP A 289 -23.58 -11.18 6.50
CA ASP A 289 -24.73 -10.63 7.21
C ASP A 289 -25.71 -9.85 6.32
N GLU A 290 -26.08 -10.41 5.17
CA GLU A 290 -27.35 -10.10 4.50
C GLU A 290 -27.89 -11.37 3.83
N THR A 291 -28.32 -12.35 4.64
CA THR A 291 -29.33 -13.30 4.14
C THR A 291 -30.69 -12.68 4.43
N PRO A 292 -31.47 -12.25 3.42
CA PRO A 292 -32.79 -11.70 3.67
C PRO A 292 -33.62 -12.78 4.34
N THR A 293 -34.05 -12.52 5.57
CA THR A 293 -35.01 -13.37 6.26
C THR A 293 -36.28 -13.38 5.42
N PRO A 294 -36.79 -14.54 4.95
CA PRO A 294 -38.05 -14.56 4.24
C PRO A 294 -39.14 -14.09 5.21
N ARG A 295 -39.79 -12.98 4.87
CA ARG A 295 -40.97 -12.50 5.58
C ARG A 295 -42.01 -13.62 5.53
N SER A 296 -42.32 -14.19 6.68
CA SER A 296 -43.47 -15.08 6.82
C SER A 296 -44.73 -14.25 6.61
N ASN A 297 -45.38 -14.42 5.46
CA ASN A 297 -46.76 -13.98 5.31
C ASN A 297 -47.64 -14.87 6.19
N SER A 298 -48.15 -14.29 7.28
CA SER A 298 -49.20 -14.87 8.10
C SER A 298 -50.40 -13.93 8.08
N ARG A 299 -51.41 -14.34 7.30
CA ARG A 299 -52.83 -13.90 7.25
C ARG A 299 -53.14 -12.48 6.79
#